data_AF-S5XL07-F1
#
_entry.id   AF-S5XL07-F1
#
_cell.length_a   1.000
_cell.length_b   1.000
_cell.length_c   1.000
_cell.angle_alpha   90.00
_cell.angle_beta   90.00
_cell.angle_gamma   90.00
#
_symmetry.space_group_name_H-M   'P 1'
#
loop_
_entity.id
_entity.type
_entity.pdbx_description
1 polymer ?
#
loop_
_entity_poly.entity_id
_entity_poly.type
_entity_poly.pdbx_seq_one_letter_code
_entity_poly.pdbx_strand_id
1 'polypeptide(L)' 'MPYTQADADRLRAAIAKGASKIELNGEKVEFRSLADMRETLNMIESDLAGGQRSAFRISYPRASRGL' A
#
# COMPACT_ATOMS: atom_id res chain seq x y z
N MET A 1 -6.46 5.45 6.97
CA MET A 1 -5.07 5.14 7.41
C MET A 1 -4.37 4.48 6.24
N PRO A 2 -3.06 4.67 6.04
CA PRO A 2 -2.33 3.99 4.96
C PRO A 2 -2.41 2.48 5.16
N TYR A 3 -2.56 1.73 4.07
CA TYR A 3 -2.52 0.28 4.12
C TYR A 3 -1.14 -0.19 4.62
N THR A 4 -1.09 -1.26 5.42
CA THR A 4 0.17 -1.76 5.98
C THR A 4 0.62 -3.04 5.28
N GLN A 5 1.92 -3.37 5.37
CA GLN A 5 2.43 -4.65 4.86
C GLN A 5 1.76 -5.87 5.51
N ALA A 6 1.29 -5.74 6.75
CA ALA A 6 0.54 -6.81 7.41
C ALA A 6 -0.82 -7.06 6.74
N ASP A 7 -1.45 -6.03 6.19
CA ASP A 7 -2.71 -6.16 5.45
C ASP A 7 -2.48 -6.88 4.11
N ALA A 8 -1.38 -6.57 3.42
CA ALA A 8 -1.01 -7.25 2.18
C ALA A 8 -0.71 -8.75 2.41
N ASP A 9 0.00 -9.10 3.48
CA ASP A 9 0.29 -10.49 3.82
C ASP A 9 -0.99 -11.27 4.19
N ARG A 10 -1.90 -10.63 4.94
CA ARG A 10 -3.23 -11.19 5.24
C ARG A 10 -4.06 -11.45 4.00
N LEU A 11 -4.08 -10.52 3.03
CA LEU A 11 -4.73 -10.75 1.73
C LEU A 11 -4.10 -11.95 1.03
N ARG A 12 -2.76 -12.02 0.99
CA ARG A 12 -2.05 -13.08 0.29
C ARG A 12 -2.35 -14.46 0.89
N ALA A 13 -2.40 -14.55 2.21
CA ALA A 13 -2.79 -15.77 2.92
C ALA A 13 -4.27 -16.13 2.68
N ALA A 14 -5.17 -15.15 2.63
CA ALA A 14 -6.59 -15.35 2.34
C ALA A 14 -6.83 -15.84 0.91
N ILE A 15 -6.13 -15.25 -0.07
CA ILE A 15 -6.13 -15.66 -1.48
C ILE A 15 -5.65 -17.11 -1.59
N ALA A 16 -4.56 -17.47 -0.90
CA ALA A 16 -4.03 -18.84 -0.91
C ALA A 16 -5.00 -19.87 -0.29
N LYS A 17 -5.81 -19.45 0.68
CA LYS A 17 -6.85 -20.28 1.32
C LYS A 17 -8.17 -20.31 0.54
N GLY A 18 -8.36 -19.44 -0.45
CA GLY A 18 -9.64 -19.28 -1.15
C GLY A 18 -10.73 -18.61 -0.30
N ALA A 19 -10.36 -17.81 0.69
CA ALA A 19 -11.30 -17.15 1.58
C ALA A 19 -11.85 -15.87 0.94
N SER A 20 -13.17 -15.74 0.81
CA SER A 20 -13.83 -14.56 0.21
C SER A 20 -14.02 -13.40 1.19
N LYS A 21 -13.83 -13.62 2.49
CA LYS A 21 -14.01 -12.62 3.54
C LYS A 21 -12.72 -12.46 4.33
N ILE A 22 -12.29 -11.23 4.52
CA ILE A 22 -11.12 -10.90 5.35
C ILE A 22 -11.43 -9.73 6.25
N GLU A 23 -10.65 -9.59 7.32
CA GLU A 23 -10.66 -8.39 8.14
C GLU A 23 -9.44 -7.55 7.79
N LEU A 24 -9.68 -6.32 7.36
CA LEU A 24 -8.66 -5.38 6.91
C LEU A 24 -8.84 -4.07 7.67
N ASN A 25 -7.80 -3.63 8.36
CA ASN A 25 -7.87 -2.44 9.22
C ASN A 25 -9.03 -2.47 10.26
N GLY A 26 -9.46 -3.65 10.71
CA GLY A 26 -10.60 -3.81 11.63
C GLY A 26 -11.98 -3.78 10.96
N GLU A 27 -12.03 -3.69 9.63
CA GLU A 27 -13.25 -3.75 8.85
C GLU A 27 -13.33 -5.09 8.10
N LYS A 28 -14.52 -5.72 8.11
CA LYS A 28 -14.74 -6.97 7.38
C LYS A 28 -15.06 -6.66 5.93
N VAL A 29 -14.13 -6.98 5.06
CA VAL A 29 -14.28 -6.80 3.61
C VAL A 29 -14.62 -8.16 2.99
N GLU A 30 -15.75 -8.21 2.28
CA GLU A 30 -16.17 -9.37 1.50
C GLU A 30 -15.91 -9.10 0.01
N PHE A 31 -15.08 -9.93 -0.59
CA PHE A 31 -14.78 -9.86 -2.01
C PHE A 31 -15.72 -10.77 -2.80
N ARG A 32 -16.24 -10.25 -3.91
CA ARG A 32 -17.13 -11.00 -4.81
C ARG A 32 -16.39 -12.07 -5.61
N SER A 33 -15.08 -11.94 -5.78
CA SER A 33 -14.26 -12.84 -6.61
C SER A 33 -12.78 -12.76 -6.25
N LEU A 34 -12.04 -13.83 -6.54
CA LEU A 34 -10.57 -13.86 -6.35
C LEU A 34 -9.84 -12.83 -7.23
N ALA A 35 -10.39 -12.48 -8.39
CA ALA A 35 -9.83 -11.44 -9.26
C ALA A 35 -9.82 -10.07 -8.57
N ASP A 36 -10.96 -9.72 -7.96
CA ASP A 36 -11.17 -8.48 -7.18
C ASP A 36 -10.18 -8.39 -6.00
N MET A 37 -9.96 -9.54 -5.34
CA MET A 37 -9.01 -9.68 -4.24
C MET A 37 -7.56 -9.45 -4.68
N ARG A 38 -7.17 -9.95 -5.87
CA ARG A 38 -5.84 -9.72 -6.45
C ARG A 38 -5.64 -8.28 -6.90
N GLU A 39 -6.69 -7.64 -7.43
CA GLU A 39 -6.65 -6.22 -7.80
C GLU A 39 -6.44 -5.34 -6.56
N THR A 40 -7.16 -5.64 -5.48
CA THR A 40 -7.01 -4.95 -4.19
C THR A 40 -5.61 -5.12 -3.62
N LEU A 41 -5.04 -6.33 -3.68
CA LEU A 41 -3.65 -6.59 -3.28
C LEU A 41 -2.68 -5.69 -4.06
N ASN A 42 -2.82 -5.65 -5.39
CA ASN A 42 -1.95 -4.87 -6.25
C ASN A 42 -2.08 -3.36 -5.99
N MET A 43 -3.29 -2.88 -5.68
CA MET A 43 -3.54 -1.50 -5.29
C MET A 43 -2.83 -1.16 -3.97
N ILE A 44 -2.91 -2.05 -2.98
CA ILE A 44 -2.23 -1.90 -1.68
C ILE A 44 -0.70 -1.92 -1.86
N GLU A 45 -0.16 -2.86 -2.64
CA GLU A 45 1.28 -2.93 -2.94
C GLU A 45 1.76 -1.69 -3.70
N SER A 46 0.94 -1.17 -4.62
CA SER A 46 1.22 0.05 -5.36
C SER A 46 1.19 1.30 -4.46
N ASP A 47 0.26 1.37 -3.50
CA ASP A 47 0.20 2.44 -2.50
C ASP A 47 1.41 2.39 -1.56
N LEU A 48 1.76 1.19 -1.08
CA LEU A 48 2.96 0.95 -0.26
C LEU A 48 4.26 1.32 -1.00
N ALA A 49 4.37 0.95 -2.28
CA ALA A 49 5.53 1.30 -3.11
C ALA A 49 5.52 2.78 -3.54
N GLY A 50 4.33 3.36 -3.70
CA GLY A 50 4.10 4.74 -4.11
C GLY A 50 4.32 5.76 -2.98
N GLY A 51 4.03 5.39 -1.73
CA GLY A 51 4.34 6.21 -0.55
C GLY A 51 5.84 6.45 -0.34
N GLN A 52 6.70 5.64 -0.99
CA GLN A 52 8.15 5.83 -0.99
C GLN A 52 8.64 6.72 -2.16
N ARG A 53 7.77 7.10 -3.11
CA ARG A 53 8.16 7.92 -4.25
C ARG A 53 8.00 9.41 -3.95
N SER A 54 9.15 10.02 -3.72
CA SER A 54 9.42 11.46 -3.87
C SER A 54 8.78 12.37 -2.83
N ALA A 55 9.40 12.41 -1.65
CA ALA A 55 9.67 13.72 -1.07
C ALA A 55 10.54 14.48 -2.11
N PHE A 56 9.92 15.31 -2.93
CA PHE A 56 10.62 16.27 -3.77
C PHE A 56 11.52 17.10 -2.83
N ARG A 57 12.81 16.77 -2.78
CA ARG A 57 13.77 17.55 -2.01
C ARG A 57 14.04 18.83 -2.80
N ILE A 58 13.35 19.90 -2.44
CA ILE A 58 13.65 21.24 -2.92
C ILE A 58 15.03 21.61 -2.36
N SER A 59 16.05 21.58 -3.21
CA SER A 59 17.39 22.01 -2.87
C SER A 59 17.53 23.48 -3.22
N TYR A 60 17.71 24.34 -2.22
CA TYR A 60 17.98 25.76 -2.45
C TYR A 60 19.48 25.96 -2.67
N PRO A 61 19.90 26.66 -3.74
CA PRO A 61 21.30 26.99 -3.94
C PRO A 61 21.75 27.97 -2.83
N ARG A 62 22.68 27.52 -1.98
CA ARG A 62 23.31 28.37 -0.97
C ARG A 62 24.45 29.16 -1.64
N ALA A 63 24.15 30.38 -2.08
CA ALA A 63 25.19 31.30 -2.52
C ALA A 63 25.98 31.81 -1.29
N SER A 64 27.08 31.15 -0.96
CA SER A 64 28.07 31.70 -0.03
C SER A 64 28.91 32.75 -0.77
N ARG A 65 28.37 33.96 -0.92
CA ARG A 65 29.16 35.12 -1.33
C ARG A 65 29.91 35.60 -0.10
N GLY A 66 31.15 35.12 0.04
CA GLY A 66 32.11 35.64 1.00
C GLY A 66 32.37 37.13 0.72
N LEU A 67 32.29 37.93 1.78
CA LEU A 67 32.75 39.32 1.84
C LEU A 67 34.27 39.36 1.89
#